data_AF-A0A8S4SI37-F1
#
_entry.id   AF-A0A8S4SI37-F1
#
_cell.length_a   1.000
_cell.length_b   1.000
_cell.length_c   1.000
_cell.angle_alpha   90.00
_cell.angle_beta   90.00
_cell.angle_gamma   90.00
#
_symmetry.space_group_name_H-M   'P 1'
#
loop_
_entity.id
_entity.type
_entity.pdbx_description
1 polymer ?
#
loop_
_entity_poly.entity_id
_entity_poly.type
_entity_poly.pdbx_seq_one_letter_code
_entity_poly.pdbx_strand_id
1 'polypeptide(L)'
;MCIFIAADEILPVGSIRINTLNDLCLSPALKDLLDFSMTRQNSGPRPVLNTKSKVFEIDNCRNIGKVCLIYTGGSWSVWLATREGAWGWLADSFTYYFRMALVHLGLPGWQAAFANLPLIPWAEQLFLLLAPHLLDKTEPENNLICVSSETGLNHIDPNIFKTSVRQHKNTSRPTN
;
A
#
# COMPACT_ATOMS: atom_id res chain seq x y z
N MET A 1 5.89 8.61 6.27
CA MET A 1 6.68 7.99 7.35
C MET A 1 5.92 8.24 8.64
N CYS A 2 5.43 7.18 9.30
CA CYS A 2 4.71 7.30 10.58
C CYS A 2 5.72 7.46 11.72
N ILE A 3 5.55 8.49 12.56
CA ILE A 3 6.40 8.76 13.72
C ILE A 3 5.54 8.81 14.98
N PHE A 4 6.07 8.29 16.08
CA PHE A 4 5.46 8.37 17.40
C PHE A 4 6.40 9.14 18.33
N ILE A 5 5.85 10.04 19.15
CA ILE A 5 6.64 10.82 20.10
C ILE A 5 6.36 10.27 21.49
N ALA A 6 7.40 9.81 22.17
CA ALA A 6 7.32 9.31 23.54
C ALA A 6 8.50 9.86 24.35
N ALA A 7 8.22 10.50 25.49
CA ALA A 7 9.25 11.06 26.38
C ALA A 7 10.28 11.94 25.65
N ASP A 8 9.81 12.83 24.78
CA ASP A 8 10.62 13.72 23.92
C ASP A 8 11.53 13.02 22.89
N GLU A 9 11.41 11.69 22.73
CA GLU A 9 12.05 10.93 21.65
C GLU A 9 11.11 10.71 20.47
N ILE A 10 11.64 10.87 19.25
CA ILE A 10 10.94 10.54 18.00
C ILE A 10 11.25 9.10 17.64
N LEU A 11 10.24 8.24 17.72
CA LEU A 11 10.33 6.84 17.31
C LEU A 11 9.79 6.68 15.88
N PRO A 12 10.64 6.31 14.90
CA PRO A 12 10.18 6.03 13.55
C PRO A 12 9.46 4.67 13.52
N VAL A 13 8.14 4.70 13.57
CA VAL A 13 7.31 3.49 13.63
C VAL A 13 7.01 2.95 12.23
N GLY A 14 6.75 3.84 11.27
CA GLY A 14 6.37 3.46 9.91
C GLY A 14 7.56 3.25 8.99
N SER A 15 7.57 2.13 8.26
CA SER A 15 8.58 1.81 7.25
C SER A 15 7.90 1.25 6.00
N ILE A 16 8.19 1.86 4.85
CA ILE A 16 7.80 1.32 3.54
C ILE A 16 9.07 0.77 2.91
N ARG A 17 9.09 -0.53 2.62
CA ARG A 17 10.23 -1.20 1.99
C ARG A 17 9.76 -1.96 0.77
N ILE A 18 10.60 -1.90 -0.26
CA ILE A 18 10.48 -2.66 -1.50
C ILE A 18 11.90 -3.13 -1.80
N ASN A 19 12.05 -4.41 -2.08
CA ASN A 19 13.32 -5.02 -2.45
C ASN A 19 13.88 -4.36 -3.71
N THR A 20 15.21 -4.33 -3.81
CA THR A 20 15.85 -3.84 -5.04
C THR A 20 15.56 -4.79 -6.19
N LEU A 21 15.71 -4.34 -7.43
CA LEU A 21 15.50 -5.19 -8.60
C LEU A 21 16.42 -6.43 -8.62
N ASN A 22 17.62 -6.33 -8.02
CA ASN A 22 18.56 -7.44 -7.93
C ASN A 22 18.11 -8.49 -6.89
N ASP A 23 17.39 -8.06 -5.86
CA ASP A 23 16.91 -8.92 -4.77
C ASP A 23 15.48 -9.45 -5.03
N LEU A 24 14.81 -8.95 -6.08
CA LEU A 24 13.46 -9.31 -6.47
C LEU A 24 13.42 -10.72 -7.10
N CYS A 25 13.47 -11.73 -6.24
CA CYS A 25 13.53 -13.14 -6.60
C CYS A 25 12.49 -13.97 -5.83
N LEU A 26 12.30 -15.21 -6.25
CA LEU A 26 11.59 -16.20 -5.45
C LEU A 26 12.56 -16.76 -4.40
N SER A 27 12.50 -16.24 -3.18
CA SER A 27 13.37 -16.73 -2.10
C SER A 27 13.01 -18.18 -1.70
N PRO A 28 13.96 -18.97 -1.17
CA PRO A 28 13.70 -20.34 -0.72
C PRO A 28 12.54 -20.41 0.29
N ALA A 29 12.50 -19.51 1.26
CA ALA A 29 11.43 -19.46 2.25
C ALA A 29 10.07 -19.12 1.64
N LEU A 30 10.01 -18.31 0.57
CA LEU A 30 8.75 -18.06 -0.15
C LEU A 30 8.33 -19.31 -0.92
N LYS A 31 9.27 -20.01 -1.55
CA LYS A 31 9.02 -21.26 -2.26
C LYS A 31 8.43 -22.34 -1.33
N ASP A 32 9.01 -22.52 -0.14
CA ASP A 32 8.49 -23.46 0.84
C ASP A 32 7.05 -23.10 1.26
N LEU A 33 6.76 -21.81 1.46
CA LEU A 33 5.40 -21.34 1.76
C LEU A 33 4.42 -21.59 0.61
N LEU A 34 4.84 -21.46 -0.65
CA LEU A 34 4.02 -21.79 -1.82
C LEU A 34 3.68 -23.29 -1.82
N ASP A 35 4.66 -24.15 -1.55
CA ASP A 35 4.48 -25.60 -1.51
C ASP A 35 3.53 -26.01 -0.36
N PHE A 36 3.72 -25.46 0.84
CA PHE A 36 2.80 -25.66 1.96
C PHE A 36 1.39 -25.15 1.66
N SER A 37 1.27 -24.00 1.00
CA SER A 37 -0.03 -23.46 0.62
C SER A 37 -0.77 -24.31 -0.42
N MET A 38 -0.04 -24.94 -1.34
CA MET A 38 -0.66 -25.81 -2.34
C MET A 38 -1.19 -27.10 -1.72
N THR A 39 -0.54 -27.57 -0.66
CA THR A 39 -0.86 -28.83 0.03
C THR A 39 -1.92 -28.65 1.13
N ARG A 40 -1.97 -27.51 1.82
CA ARG A 40 -3.00 -27.24 2.83
C ARG A 40 -4.32 -26.81 2.20
N GLN A 41 -5.42 -27.41 2.65
CA GLN A 41 -6.76 -26.91 2.37
C GLN A 41 -7.08 -25.77 3.32
N ASN A 42 -6.75 -24.54 2.93
CA ASN A 42 -7.21 -23.33 3.61
C ASN A 42 -8.48 -22.80 2.94
N SER A 43 -9.44 -22.33 3.73
CA SER A 43 -10.74 -21.80 3.28
C SER A 43 -10.70 -20.35 2.77
N GLY A 44 -9.51 -19.74 2.68
CA GLY A 44 -9.32 -18.34 2.30
C GLY A 44 -9.00 -18.12 0.80
N PRO A 45 -9.11 -16.87 0.33
CA PRO A 45 -8.70 -16.49 -1.02
C PRO A 45 -7.19 -16.73 -1.20
N ARG A 46 -6.81 -17.39 -2.30
CA ARG A 46 -5.41 -17.69 -2.64
C ARG A 46 -5.11 -17.41 -4.11
N PRO A 47 -3.87 -17.07 -4.46
CA PRO A 47 -3.50 -16.89 -5.86
C PRO A 47 -3.55 -18.22 -6.61
N VAL A 48 -4.11 -18.19 -7.82
CA VAL A 48 -4.13 -19.35 -8.72
C VAL A 48 -2.83 -19.37 -9.52
N LEU A 49 -1.91 -20.23 -9.10
CA LEU A 49 -0.61 -20.40 -9.74
C LEU A 49 -0.66 -21.53 -10.78
N ASN A 50 0.05 -21.33 -11.88
CA ASN A 50 0.26 -22.31 -12.94
C ASN A 50 1.75 -22.30 -13.37
N THR A 51 2.11 -23.19 -14.30
CA THR A 51 3.51 -23.33 -14.78
C THR A 51 4.08 -22.06 -15.43
N LYS A 52 3.23 -21.12 -15.86
CA LYS A 52 3.64 -19.84 -16.46
C LYS A 52 3.67 -18.70 -15.43
N SER A 53 3.24 -18.94 -14.19
CA SER A 53 3.21 -17.91 -13.17
C SER A 53 4.62 -17.56 -12.71
N LYS A 54 4.87 -16.27 -12.50
CA LYS A 54 6.13 -15.78 -11.91
C LYS A 54 5.82 -15.12 -10.57
N VAL A 55 6.61 -15.45 -9.55
CA VAL A 55 6.42 -14.95 -8.19
C VAL A 55 7.72 -14.28 -7.74
N PHE A 56 7.59 -13.08 -7.18
CA PHE A 56 8.71 -12.28 -6.72
C PHE A 56 8.44 -11.75 -5.31
N GLU A 57 9.44 -11.80 -4.42
CA GLU A 57 9.33 -11.23 -3.08
C GLU A 57 9.56 -9.72 -3.09
N ILE A 58 8.53 -8.93 -2.77
CA ILE A 58 8.60 -7.47 -2.71
C ILE A 58 9.15 -7.00 -1.36
N ASP A 59 8.67 -7.54 -0.25
CA ASP A 59 9.12 -7.19 1.09
C ASP A 59 8.95 -8.38 2.04
N ASN A 60 9.84 -8.45 3.01
CA ASN A 60 9.74 -9.37 4.13
C ASN A 60 9.27 -8.58 5.34
N CYS A 61 7.99 -8.72 5.71
CA CYS A 61 7.37 -7.97 6.79
C CYS A 61 7.73 -8.53 8.18
N ARG A 62 9.06 -8.65 8.44
CA ARG A 62 9.85 -9.01 9.64
C ARG A 62 9.37 -10.15 10.55
N ASN A 63 8.08 -10.36 10.75
CA ASN A 63 7.47 -11.48 11.47
C ASN A 63 6.04 -11.84 11.03
N ILE A 64 5.40 -11.04 10.18
CA ILE A 64 4.01 -11.27 9.72
C ILE A 64 4.00 -12.26 8.55
N GLY A 65 4.88 -12.02 7.56
CA GLY A 65 4.87 -12.77 6.32
C GLY A 65 5.70 -12.10 5.23
N LYS A 66 5.51 -12.58 4.01
CA LYS A 66 6.18 -12.07 2.81
C LYS A 66 5.14 -11.46 1.88
N VAL A 67 5.41 -10.25 1.42
CA VAL A 67 4.63 -9.64 0.35
C VAL A 67 5.25 -10.09 -0.97
N CYS A 68 4.42 -10.62 -1.85
CA CYS A 68 4.86 -11.13 -3.14
C CYS A 68 4.06 -10.54 -4.29
N LEU A 69 4.76 -10.26 -5.39
CA LEU A 69 4.22 -9.88 -6.68
C LEU A 69 4.09 -11.13 -7.53
N ILE A 70 2.88 -11.38 -8.02
CA ILE A 70 2.55 -12.57 -8.80
C ILE A 70 2.09 -12.12 -10.19
N TYR A 71 2.75 -12.65 -11.21
CA TYR A 71 2.31 -12.55 -12.60
C TYR A 71 1.64 -13.85 -13.00
N THR A 72 0.38 -13.80 -13.42
CA THR A 72 -0.33 -14.97 -13.94
C THR A 72 -1.30 -14.55 -15.03
N GLY A 73 -1.33 -15.30 -16.15
CA GLY A 73 -2.31 -15.07 -17.22
C GLY A 73 -2.30 -13.67 -17.84
N GLY A 74 -1.16 -12.97 -17.87
CA GLY A 74 -1.09 -11.60 -18.38
C GLY A 74 -1.38 -10.51 -17.36
N SER A 75 -1.76 -10.88 -16.13
CA SER A 75 -2.12 -9.94 -15.06
C SER A 75 -1.14 -10.00 -13.89
N TRP A 76 -0.95 -8.87 -13.23
CA TRP A 76 -0.18 -8.77 -12.00
C TRP A 76 -1.13 -8.80 -10.80
N SER A 77 -0.64 -9.25 -9.65
CA SER A 77 -1.36 -9.16 -8.37
C SER A 77 -0.36 -9.19 -7.22
N VAL A 78 -0.71 -8.58 -6.10
CA VAL A 78 0.12 -8.49 -4.91
C VAL A 78 -0.60 -9.18 -3.76
N TRP A 79 0.14 -10.05 -3.07
CA TRP A 79 -0.39 -10.89 -2.01
C TRP A 79 0.53 -10.92 -0.80
N LEU A 80 -0.05 -11.06 0.38
CA LEU A 80 0.65 -11.40 1.60
C LEU A 80 0.57 -12.91 1.84
N ALA A 81 1.71 -13.57 1.95
CA ALA A 81 1.83 -14.95 2.39
C ALA A 81 2.33 -14.97 3.84
N THR A 82 1.50 -15.45 4.77
CA THR A 82 1.89 -15.57 6.18
C THR A 82 2.74 -16.81 6.42
N ARG A 83 3.43 -16.87 7.56
CA ARG A 83 4.30 -18.01 7.91
C ARG A 83 3.50 -19.30 8.17
N GLU A 84 2.23 -19.14 8.55
CA GLU A 84 1.28 -20.22 8.81
C GLU A 84 0.66 -20.78 7.52
N GLY A 85 0.98 -20.16 6.37
CA GLY A 85 0.46 -20.56 5.05
C GLY A 85 -0.89 -19.93 4.69
N ALA A 86 -1.32 -18.89 5.42
CA ALA A 86 -2.50 -18.12 5.05
C ALA A 86 -2.15 -17.08 3.97
N TRP A 87 -3.13 -16.74 3.15
CA TRP A 87 -3.00 -15.79 2.06
C TRP A 87 -3.94 -14.61 2.23
N GLY A 88 -3.43 -13.44 1.92
CA GLY A 88 -4.17 -12.19 1.91
C GLY A 88 -3.99 -11.50 0.57
N TRP A 89 -5.08 -11.24 -0.15
CA TRP A 89 -5.02 -10.38 -1.32
C TRP A 89 -4.79 -8.93 -0.87
N LEU A 90 -3.91 -8.21 -1.58
CA LEU A 90 -3.61 -6.81 -1.27
C LEU A 90 -3.96 -5.86 -2.43
N ALA A 91 -3.66 -6.25 -3.67
CA ALA A 91 -3.83 -5.39 -4.83
C ALA A 91 -3.76 -6.14 -6.16
N ASP A 92 -4.36 -5.57 -7.21
CA ASP A 92 -4.21 -6.05 -8.60
C ASP A 92 -3.01 -5.44 -9.33
N SER A 93 -2.26 -4.55 -8.69
CA SER A 93 -1.02 -4.01 -9.27
C SER A 93 -0.07 -3.53 -8.19
N PHE A 94 1.21 -3.50 -8.53
CA PHE A 94 2.24 -2.92 -7.67
C PHE A 94 1.95 -1.44 -7.36
N THR A 95 1.48 -0.67 -8.33
CA THR A 95 1.13 0.75 -8.13
C THR A 95 0.04 0.93 -7.10
N TYR A 96 -1.03 0.12 -7.16
CA TYR A 96 -2.10 0.18 -6.17
C TYR A 96 -1.62 -0.22 -4.78
N TYR A 97 -0.84 -1.31 -4.68
CA TYR A 97 -0.19 -1.72 -3.45
C TYR A 97 0.69 -0.61 -2.85
N PHE A 98 1.50 0.06 -3.67
CA PHE A 98 2.38 1.14 -3.20
C PHE A 98 1.57 2.33 -2.68
N ARG A 99 0.46 2.68 -3.34
CA ARG A 99 -0.47 3.72 -2.84
C ARG A 99 -1.07 3.34 -1.50
N MET A 100 -1.47 2.09 -1.30
CA MET A 100 -1.94 1.60 0.00
C MET A 100 -0.84 1.72 1.07
N ALA A 101 0.42 1.38 0.76
CA ALA A 101 1.53 1.55 1.68
C ALA A 101 1.71 3.03 2.11
N LEU A 102 1.51 3.97 1.18
CA LEU A 102 1.54 5.41 1.46
C LEU A 102 0.37 5.84 2.35
N VAL A 103 -0.86 5.40 2.07
CA VAL A 103 -2.06 5.70 2.88
C VAL A 103 -1.89 5.21 4.33
N HIS A 104 -1.34 4.01 4.50
CA HIS A 104 -1.05 3.44 5.82
C HIS A 104 0.28 3.96 6.41
N LEU A 105 0.96 4.90 5.75
CA LEU A 105 2.23 5.51 6.18
C LEU A 105 3.35 4.51 6.53
N GLY A 106 3.26 3.28 6.02
CA GLY A 106 4.15 2.17 6.36
C GLY A 106 3.97 1.59 7.76
N LEU A 107 2.80 1.76 8.40
CA LEU A 107 2.52 1.28 9.76
C LEU A 107 2.71 -0.25 9.84
N PRO A 108 3.56 -0.79 10.74
CA PRO A 108 3.82 -2.22 10.81
C PRO A 108 2.54 -3.03 11.01
N GLY A 109 2.30 -4.04 10.15
CA GLY A 109 1.09 -4.86 10.23
C GLY A 109 -0.04 -4.44 9.30
N TRP A 110 0.06 -3.30 8.61
CA TRP A 110 -1.02 -2.80 7.75
C TRP A 110 -1.46 -3.79 6.66
N GLN A 111 -0.53 -4.55 6.08
CA GLN A 111 -0.87 -5.54 5.06
C GLN A 111 -1.78 -6.66 5.62
N ALA A 112 -1.48 -7.13 6.84
CA ALA A 112 -2.28 -8.14 7.50
C ALA A 112 -3.63 -7.57 7.98
N ALA A 113 -3.62 -6.34 8.53
CA ALA A 113 -4.84 -5.64 8.90
C ALA A 113 -5.79 -5.51 7.69
N PHE A 114 -5.29 -5.01 6.57
CA PHE A 114 -6.05 -4.85 5.32
C PHE A 114 -6.58 -6.19 4.79
N ALA A 115 -5.75 -7.24 4.80
CA ALA A 115 -6.12 -8.54 4.26
C ALA A 115 -6.96 -9.44 5.21
N ASN A 116 -7.45 -8.90 6.32
CA ASN A 116 -8.17 -9.68 7.33
C ASN A 116 -7.40 -10.87 7.90
N LEU A 117 -6.08 -10.72 8.01
CA LEU A 117 -5.20 -11.69 8.63
C LEU A 117 -4.91 -11.29 10.09
N PRO A 118 -4.59 -12.27 10.95
CA PRO A 118 -4.22 -11.99 12.33
C PRO A 118 -3.04 -11.03 12.42
N LEU A 119 -3.17 -10.03 13.30
CA LEU A 119 -2.06 -9.14 13.66
C LEU A 119 -1.23 -9.77 14.77
N ILE A 120 0.05 -9.41 14.82
CA ILE A 120 0.88 -9.68 16.00
C ILE A 120 0.50 -8.68 17.11
N PRO A 121 0.54 -9.06 18.41
CA PRO A 121 0.07 -8.22 19.50
C PRO A 121 0.70 -6.82 19.53
N TRP A 122 2.00 -6.74 19.24
CA TRP A 122 2.72 -5.46 19.18
C TRP A 122 2.21 -4.54 18.07
N ALA A 123 1.86 -5.10 16.89
CA ALA A 123 1.31 -4.31 15.80
C ALA A 123 -0.10 -3.82 16.15
N GLU A 124 -0.95 -4.69 16.69
CA GLU A 124 -2.30 -4.32 17.14
C GLU A 124 -2.28 -3.16 18.14
N GLN A 125 -1.36 -3.20 19.11
CA GLN A 125 -1.21 -2.12 20.08
C GLN A 125 -0.77 -0.79 19.43
N LEU A 126 0.08 -0.83 18.40
CA LEU A 126 0.42 0.37 17.62
C LEU A 126 -0.79 0.91 16.87
N PHE A 127 -1.62 0.04 16.29
CA PHE A 127 -2.84 0.44 15.63
C PHE A 127 -3.81 1.12 16.61
N LEU A 128 -4.07 0.51 17.78
CA LEU A 128 -4.94 1.10 18.80
C LEU A 128 -4.47 2.49 19.26
N LEU A 129 -3.14 2.69 19.29
CA LEU A 129 -2.54 3.94 19.73
C LEU A 129 -2.52 5.03 18.65
N LEU A 130 -2.19 4.67 17.40
CA LEU A 130 -1.89 5.62 16.32
C LEU A 130 -3.06 5.82 15.36
N ALA A 131 -3.81 4.75 15.09
CA ALA A 131 -4.84 4.73 14.06
C ALA A 131 -5.91 3.65 14.34
N PRO A 132 -6.65 3.75 15.46
CA PRO A 132 -7.62 2.73 15.87
C PRO A 132 -8.72 2.51 14.83
N HIS A 133 -9.09 3.56 14.10
CA HIS A 133 -10.07 3.50 13.00
C HIS A 133 -9.66 2.57 11.85
N LEU A 134 -8.37 2.21 11.72
CA LEU A 134 -7.91 1.24 10.73
C LEU A 134 -8.13 -0.23 11.17
N LEU A 135 -8.48 -0.46 12.44
CA LEU A 135 -8.87 -1.79 12.95
C LEU A 135 -10.37 -2.06 12.82
N ASP A 136 -11.19 -1.00 12.83
CA ASP A 136 -12.63 -1.09 12.68
C ASP A 136 -12.98 -1.52 11.25
N LYS A 137 -13.08 -2.83 11.10
CA LYS A 137 -13.60 -3.47 9.90
C LYS A 137 -15.10 -3.44 9.99
N THR A 138 -15.68 -2.32 9.58
CA THR A 138 -17.06 -2.35 9.12
C THR A 138 -17.11 -3.43 8.03
N GLU A 139 -17.94 -4.46 8.24
CA GLU A 139 -18.43 -5.30 7.14
C GLU A 139 -18.75 -4.40 5.94
N PRO A 140 -18.67 -4.89 4.69
CA PRO A 140 -19.13 -4.11 3.55
C PRO A 140 -20.64 -3.88 3.70
N GLU A 141 -21.05 -2.90 4.51
CA GLU A 141 -22.24 -2.15 4.23
C GLU A 141 -22.07 -1.71 2.79
N ASN A 142 -23.15 -1.89 2.03
CA ASN A 142 -23.40 -1.26 0.75
C ASN A 142 -23.38 0.29 0.87
N ASN A 143 -22.34 0.86 1.46
CA ASN A 143 -21.91 2.21 1.19
C ASN A 143 -21.41 2.19 -0.24
N LEU A 144 -22.40 2.33 -1.12
CA LEU A 144 -22.38 3.15 -2.32
C LEU A 144 -21.74 4.52 -2.01
N ILE A 145 -20.46 4.51 -1.70
CA ILE A 145 -19.54 5.40 -2.36
C ILE A 145 -19.13 4.52 -3.56
N CYS A 146 -20.01 4.32 -4.54
CA CYS A 146 -19.99 5.20 -5.69
C CYS A 146 -18.72 6.06 -5.62
N VAL A 147 -17.58 5.49 -6.00
CA VAL A 147 -16.65 6.24 -6.81
C VAL A 147 -17.43 6.53 -8.10
N SER A 148 -18.42 7.43 -7.98
CA SER A 148 -18.71 8.37 -9.02
C SER A 148 -17.35 8.89 -9.40
N SER A 149 -17.12 8.85 -10.69
CA SER A 149 -16.03 9.48 -11.39
C SER A 149 -15.98 10.97 -11.06
N GLU A 150 -15.64 11.31 -9.83
CA GLU A 150 -15.29 12.64 -9.40
C GLU A 150 -13.79 12.63 -9.23
N THR A 151 -13.16 12.94 -10.35
CA THR A 151 -11.88 13.62 -10.49
C THR A 151 -11.79 14.93 -9.68
N GLY A 152 -12.42 15.01 -8.51
CA GLY A 152 -12.79 16.23 -7.78
C GLY A 152 -11.81 16.68 -6.69
N LEU A 153 -10.72 15.98 -6.41
CA LEU A 153 -9.77 16.37 -5.36
C LEU A 153 -8.42 16.89 -5.86
N ASN A 154 -8.28 17.17 -7.16
CA ASN A 154 -7.11 17.85 -7.72
C ASN A 154 -7.50 18.83 -8.83
N HIS A 155 -8.46 19.72 -8.58
CA HIS A 155 -8.69 20.84 -9.49
C HIS A 155 -7.64 21.92 -9.23
N ILE A 156 -6.61 21.93 -10.07
CA ILE A 156 -5.74 23.11 -10.19
C ILE A 156 -6.62 24.25 -10.70
N ASP A 157 -6.64 25.39 -9.99
CA ASP A 157 -7.41 26.57 -10.39
C ASP A 157 -7.02 26.96 -11.84
N PRO A 158 -7.97 26.99 -12.79
CA PRO A 158 -7.72 27.40 -14.17
C PRO A 158 -7.07 28.80 -14.29
N ASN A 159 -7.19 29.64 -13.26
CA ASN A 159 -6.62 30.97 -13.23
C ASN A 159 -5.20 31.04 -12.67
N ILE A 160 -4.60 29.93 -12.20
CA ILE A 160 -3.25 29.95 -11.63
C ILE A 160 -2.18 30.39 -12.65
N PHE A 161 -2.45 30.19 -13.94
CA PHE A 161 -1.57 30.63 -15.04
C PHE A 161 -1.95 31.99 -15.62
N LYS A 162 -2.97 32.67 -15.09
CA LYS A 162 -3.25 34.07 -15.43
C LYS A 162 -2.25 34.94 -14.68
N THR A 163 -1.00 34.91 -15.13
CA THR A 163 -0.05 35.97 -14.84
C THR A 163 -0.69 37.25 -15.37
N SER A 164 -1.07 38.15 -14.45
CA SER A 164 -1.42 39.51 -14.81
C SER A 164 -0.16 40.12 -15.42
N VAL A 165 -0.07 40.09 -16.75
CA VAL A 165 0.85 40.96 -17.48
C VAL A 165 0.37 42.38 -17.19
N ARG A 166 0.90 42.98 -16.11
CA ARG A 166 0.79 44.42 -15.88
C ARG A 166 1.50 45.06 -17.08
N GLN A 167 0.72 45.42 -18.10
CA GLN A 167 1.16 46.33 -19.14
C GLN A 167 1.50 47.65 -18.44
N HIS A 168 2.79 47.87 -18.14
CA HIS A 168 3.31 49.19 -17.84
C HIS A 168 3.13 50.03 -19.10
N LYS A 169 2.04 50.81 -19.15
CA LYS A 169 1.85 51.83 -20.17
C LYS A 169 2.82 52.97 -19.85
N ASN A 170 3.95 52.99 -20.56
CA ASN A 170 4.86 54.13 -20.57
C ASN A 170 4.12 55.35 -21.14
N THR A 171 3.79 56.30 -20.27
CA THR A 171 3.40 57.65 -20.68
C THR A 171 4.67 58.48 -20.84
N SER A 172 5.15 58.60 -22.07
CA SER A 172 6.04 59.69 -22.46
C SER A 172 5.24 60.99 -22.46
N ARG A 173 5.71 61.98 -21.70
CA ARG A 173 5.22 63.37 -21.72
C ARG A 173 5.72 64.05 -23.00
N PRO A 174 4.94 64.91 -23.68
CA PRO A 174 5.51 66.00 -24.45
C PRO A 174 5.77 67.20 -23.51
N THR A 175 6.97 67.74 -23.61
CA THR A 175 7.43 69.00 -23.03
C THR A 175 6.81 70.19 -23.75
N ASN A 176 6.42 71.22 -23.00
CA ASN A 176 6.51 72.62 -23.45
C ASN A 176 7.90 73.15 -23.10
#